data_AF-A0A9P9QC80-F1
#
_entry.id   AF-A0A9P9QC80-F1
#
_cell.length_a   1.000
_cell.length_b   1.000
_cell.length_c   1.000
_cell.angle_alpha   90.00
_cell.angle_beta   90.00
_cell.angle_gamma   90.00
#
_symmetry.space_group_name_H-M   'P 1'
#
loop_
_entity.id
_entity.type
_entity.pdbx_description
1 polymer ?
#
loop_
_entity_poly.entity_id
_entity_poly.type
_entity_poly.pdbx_seq_one_letter_code
_entity_poly.pdbx_strand_id
1 'polypeptide(L)'
;MPFPYFQNVSTDFTGVWTSPRKRKAPAIENMLPMPLLKRKGNAILCPHSVAIVRSTRQLVAEKEQCPICLEDYFSTPAGGEKITPVKMGCSHVFCRECIETHLSSSARCALPWCEADLLLQPNTCELCAVWQKNHAATGSLTVTVRADEMFGNIKDALEQLALDNTFFKLPKTAKSRLFAHIRKTLKRYEWQFHSGIGLAKLLDPFLLAIDINDARKHYGSRLSCPAPDPTKFPPRDHDPDDYELGQEPWIAALFRQWALDYEKENGEVKEGWGVWAKRAAQGVDWTWEWPYKCIMAHKISEDGRIEYLVKWVGQRYVPTWVCEESLSIEGRELYAKAHHIDHRRNGKLIRIEMNAEPGVMESELGHL
;
A
#
# COMPACT_ATOMS: atom_id res chain seq x y z
N MET A 1 -57.30 24.40 20.10
CA MET A 1 -56.62 24.88 18.88
C MET A 1 -55.63 23.81 18.43
N PRO A 2 -55.79 23.21 17.24
CA PRO A 2 -54.87 22.20 16.75
C PRO A 2 -53.70 22.88 16.01
N PHE A 3 -52.47 22.50 16.34
CA PHE A 3 -51.29 22.86 15.55
C PHE A 3 -51.03 21.79 14.49
N PRO A 4 -50.57 22.16 13.28
CA PRO A 4 -50.53 21.26 12.13
C PRO A 4 -49.17 20.56 11.98
N TYR A 5 -49.22 19.38 11.36
CA TYR A 5 -48.27 18.82 10.39
C TYR A 5 -46.80 19.25 10.46
N PHE A 6 -45.92 18.29 10.77
CA PHE A 6 -44.65 18.13 10.07
C PHE A 6 -44.64 16.73 9.45
N GLN A 7 -44.92 16.68 8.15
CA GLN A 7 -44.60 15.54 7.29
C GLN A 7 -43.27 15.80 6.59
N ASN A 8 -42.48 14.74 6.47
CA ASN A 8 -41.36 14.54 5.54
C ASN A 8 -40.08 15.37 5.80
N VAL A 9 -39.30 14.93 6.79
CA VAL A 9 -37.85 15.10 6.72
C VAL A 9 -37.33 14.00 5.79
N SER A 10 -36.89 14.39 4.59
CA SER A 10 -36.17 13.52 3.67
C SER A 10 -34.91 12.99 4.36
N THR A 11 -34.73 11.67 4.35
CA THR A 11 -33.55 10.97 4.88
C THR A 11 -32.44 10.79 3.83
N ASP A 12 -32.50 11.50 2.71
CA ASP A 12 -31.47 11.41 1.69
C ASP A 12 -30.24 12.25 2.10
N PHE A 13 -29.33 11.58 2.78
CA PHE A 13 -28.00 12.08 3.09
C PHE A 13 -27.20 12.21 1.79
N THR A 14 -27.11 13.43 1.26
CA THR A 14 -26.20 13.80 0.17
C THR A 14 -25.11 14.76 0.66
N GLY A 15 -24.58 14.52 1.86
CA GLY A 15 -23.46 15.29 2.40
C GLY A 15 -22.20 15.11 1.56
N VAL A 16 -22.14 15.78 0.42
CA VAL A 16 -20.96 15.84 -0.45
C VAL A 16 -19.93 16.66 0.31
N TRP A 17 -18.89 15.99 0.80
CA TRP A 17 -17.71 16.65 1.31
C TRP A 17 -17.10 17.51 0.20
N THR A 18 -16.56 18.66 0.56
CA THR A 18 -15.92 19.55 -0.41
C THR A 18 -14.56 19.97 0.13
N SER A 19 -13.51 19.34 -0.38
CA SER A 19 -12.13 19.81 -0.22
C SER A 19 -11.94 21.20 -0.86
N PRO A 20 -11.13 22.10 -0.27
CA PRO A 20 -10.74 23.36 -0.89
C PRO A 20 -10.00 23.19 -2.23
N ARG A 21 -9.46 21.99 -2.51
CA ARG A 21 -8.78 21.64 -3.78
C ARG A 21 -9.69 20.81 -4.67
N LYS A 22 -10.74 21.42 -5.20
CA LYS A 22 -11.60 20.76 -6.19
C LYS A 22 -10.86 20.61 -7.51
N ARG A 23 -10.63 19.38 -7.96
CA ARG A 23 -10.06 19.10 -9.29
C ARG A 23 -11.04 19.58 -10.37
N LYS A 24 -10.54 20.28 -11.40
CA LYS A 24 -11.30 20.44 -12.65
C LYS A 24 -11.34 19.07 -13.32
N ALA A 25 -12.55 18.51 -13.51
CA ALA A 25 -12.72 17.24 -14.19
C ALA A 25 -12.09 17.33 -15.59
N PRO A 26 -11.21 16.41 -15.99
CA PRO A 26 -10.78 16.32 -17.38
C PRO A 26 -12.01 15.99 -18.24
N ALA A 27 -12.12 16.61 -19.41
CA ALA A 27 -13.16 16.27 -20.38
C ALA A 27 -13.01 14.79 -20.74
N ILE A 28 -14.02 13.98 -20.41
CA ILE A 28 -14.06 12.57 -20.75
C ILE A 28 -14.31 12.50 -22.26
N GLU A 29 -13.24 12.27 -23.02
CA GLU A 29 -13.33 12.01 -24.45
C GLU A 29 -13.83 10.58 -24.63
N ASN A 30 -15.02 10.42 -25.24
CA ASN A 30 -15.67 9.13 -25.44
C ASN A 30 -14.79 8.19 -26.27
N MET A 31 -14.13 7.23 -25.62
CA MET A 31 -13.40 6.19 -26.32
C MET A 31 -14.38 5.23 -27.00
N LEU A 32 -14.44 5.32 -28.33
CA LEU A 32 -15.18 4.39 -29.18
C LEU A 32 -14.58 2.97 -29.09
N PRO A 33 -15.40 1.91 -29.17
CA PRO A 33 -14.91 0.53 -29.18
C PRO A 33 -14.04 0.29 -30.41
N MET A 34 -12.78 -0.09 -30.19
CA MET A 34 -11.87 -0.40 -31.28
C MET A 34 -12.30 -1.69 -32.03
N PRO A 35 -12.28 -1.69 -33.37
CA PRO A 35 -12.63 -2.86 -34.16
C PRO A 35 -11.54 -3.94 -34.07
N LEU A 36 -11.97 -5.20 -33.89
CA LEU A 36 -11.13 -6.40 -33.90
C LEU A 36 -10.51 -6.62 -35.29
N LEU A 37 -9.25 -6.19 -35.46
CA LEU A 37 -8.46 -6.42 -36.65
C LEU A 37 -7.94 -7.87 -36.70
N LYS A 38 -8.46 -8.68 -37.63
CA LYS A 38 -7.82 -9.93 -38.07
C LYS A 38 -6.64 -9.60 -38.98
N ARG A 39 -5.39 -9.76 -38.49
CA ARG A 39 -4.19 -9.74 -39.33
C ARG A 39 -3.32 -10.98 -39.09
N LYS A 40 -2.97 -11.67 -40.19
CA LYS A 40 -1.80 -12.55 -40.31
C LYS A 40 -0.59 -11.64 -40.55
N GLY A 41 0.26 -11.42 -39.55
CA GLY A 41 1.48 -10.63 -39.68
C GLY A 41 2.10 -10.37 -38.30
N ASN A 42 3.39 -10.69 -38.16
CA ASN A 42 4.26 -10.44 -37.00
C ASN A 42 3.54 -10.43 -35.65
N ALA A 43 3.41 -11.62 -35.04
CA ALA A 43 2.91 -11.74 -33.67
C ALA A 43 3.65 -10.74 -32.78
N ILE A 44 2.91 -9.79 -32.21
CA ILE A 44 3.43 -8.78 -31.30
C ILE A 44 4.00 -9.53 -30.11
N LEU A 45 5.31 -9.44 -29.92
CA LEU A 45 5.98 -10.13 -28.83
C LEU A 45 5.60 -9.45 -27.52
N CYS A 46 5.17 -10.26 -26.56
CA CYS A 46 4.92 -9.83 -25.20
C CYS A 46 6.19 -9.18 -24.60
N PRO A 47 6.09 -8.08 -23.83
CA PRO A 47 7.24 -7.46 -23.16
C PRO A 47 8.04 -8.44 -22.29
N HIS A 48 7.38 -9.44 -21.70
CA HIS A 48 8.03 -10.47 -20.88
C HIS A 48 8.68 -11.57 -21.73
N SER A 49 8.44 -11.61 -23.04
CA SER A 49 9.14 -12.48 -23.98
C SER A 49 10.43 -11.81 -24.43
N VAL A 50 11.39 -11.70 -23.51
CA VAL A 50 12.73 -11.16 -23.81
C VAL A 50 13.57 -12.21 -24.54
N ALA A 51 14.31 -11.80 -25.57
CA ALA A 51 15.15 -12.72 -26.34
C ALA A 51 16.59 -12.68 -25.81
N ILE A 52 17.09 -13.81 -25.29
CA ILE A 52 18.50 -13.91 -24.85
C ILE A 52 19.43 -13.66 -26.05
N VAL A 53 20.35 -12.70 -25.91
CA VAL A 53 21.34 -12.42 -26.94
C VAL A 53 22.47 -13.45 -26.81
N ARG A 54 22.47 -14.43 -27.72
CA ARG A 54 23.45 -15.53 -27.72
C ARG A 54 24.79 -15.16 -28.36
N SER A 55 24.82 -14.12 -29.20
CA SER A 55 26.03 -13.72 -29.91
C SER A 55 26.96 -12.94 -28.99
N THR A 56 27.98 -13.62 -28.49
CA THR A 56 29.07 -13.04 -27.70
C THR A 56 29.93 -12.10 -28.55
N ARG A 57 30.04 -12.34 -29.87
CA ARG A 57 31.05 -11.69 -30.71
C ARG A 57 30.82 -10.20 -30.95
N GLN A 58 29.57 -9.73 -30.99
CA GLN A 58 29.27 -8.34 -31.33
C GLN A 58 29.30 -7.46 -30.08
N LEU A 59 28.52 -7.84 -29.06
CA LEU A 59 28.44 -7.08 -27.80
C LEU A 59 29.76 -7.05 -27.03
N VAL A 60 30.55 -8.14 -27.05
CA VAL A 60 31.86 -8.15 -26.38
C VAL A 60 32.91 -7.36 -27.17
N ALA A 61 32.83 -7.34 -28.51
CA ALA A 61 33.73 -6.53 -29.33
C ALA A 61 33.48 -5.03 -29.12
N GLU A 62 32.22 -4.65 -28.91
CA GLU A 62 31.78 -3.27 -28.66
C GLU A 62 31.91 -2.86 -27.19
N LYS A 63 32.33 -3.77 -26.30
CA LYS A 63 32.37 -3.58 -24.83
C LYS A 63 31.05 -3.02 -24.29
N GLU A 64 29.93 -3.53 -24.79
CA GLU A 64 28.63 -3.05 -24.35
C GLU A 64 28.36 -3.46 -22.90
N GLN A 65 27.85 -2.51 -22.14
CA GLN A 65 27.45 -2.63 -20.74
C GLN A 65 25.93 -2.52 -20.62
N CYS A 66 25.39 -3.06 -19.54
CA CYS A 66 24.00 -2.80 -19.22
C CYS A 66 23.81 -1.31 -18.88
N PRO A 67 22.89 -0.58 -19.54
CA PRO A 67 22.69 0.85 -19.24
C PRO A 67 22.05 1.11 -17.87
N ILE A 68 21.62 0.07 -17.15
CA ILE A 68 21.00 0.17 -15.82
C ILE A 68 22.05 -0.09 -14.72
N CYS A 69 22.65 -1.28 -14.69
CA CYS A 69 23.65 -1.64 -13.66
C CYS A 69 25.10 -1.31 -14.04
N LEU A 70 25.36 -0.94 -15.29
CA LEU A 70 26.69 -0.65 -15.85
C LEU A 70 27.65 -1.84 -15.88
N GLU A 71 27.16 -3.06 -15.65
CA GLU A 71 27.98 -4.27 -15.73
C GLU A 71 28.21 -4.73 -17.17
N ASP A 72 29.39 -5.29 -17.43
CA ASP A 72 29.77 -5.81 -18.75
C ASP A 72 28.94 -7.06 -19.11
N TYR A 73 28.38 -7.10 -20.31
CA TYR A 73 27.65 -8.29 -20.75
C TYR A 73 28.55 -9.53 -20.83
N PHE A 74 27.98 -10.68 -20.48
CA PHE A 74 28.66 -11.99 -20.40
C PHE A 74 29.78 -12.09 -19.36
N SER A 75 30.02 -11.04 -18.57
CA SER A 75 30.92 -11.11 -17.42
C SER A 75 30.29 -11.91 -16.28
N THR A 76 31.11 -12.28 -15.29
CA THR A 76 30.64 -12.94 -14.07
C THR A 76 31.26 -12.18 -12.89
N PRO A 77 30.52 -11.28 -12.24
CA PRO A 77 30.99 -10.55 -11.08
C PRO A 77 31.42 -11.51 -9.96
N ALA A 78 32.30 -11.06 -9.07
CA ALA A 78 32.78 -11.88 -7.96
C ALA A 78 31.61 -12.27 -7.04
N GLY A 79 31.26 -13.55 -7.02
CA GLY A 79 30.14 -14.09 -6.23
C GLY A 79 28.76 -13.93 -6.87
N GLY A 80 28.67 -13.48 -8.13
CA GLY A 80 27.42 -13.30 -8.85
C GLY A 80 27.20 -14.32 -9.98
N GLU A 81 26.01 -14.28 -10.57
CA GLU A 81 25.70 -15.02 -11.79
C GLU A 81 26.29 -14.34 -13.03
N LYS A 82 26.35 -15.08 -14.15
CA LYS A 82 26.78 -14.53 -15.42
C LYS A 82 25.77 -13.50 -15.94
N ILE A 83 26.23 -12.29 -16.23
CA ILE A 83 25.41 -11.21 -16.77
C ILE A 83 24.89 -11.60 -18.15
N THR A 84 23.60 -11.92 -18.22
CA THR A 84 22.94 -12.42 -19.43
C THR A 84 22.25 -11.27 -20.15
N PRO A 85 22.75 -10.82 -21.32
CA PRO A 85 22.07 -9.80 -22.11
C PRO A 85 20.79 -10.34 -22.72
N VAL A 86 19.74 -9.54 -22.65
CA VAL A 86 18.44 -9.82 -23.25
C VAL A 86 18.00 -8.64 -24.09
N LYS A 87 17.39 -8.93 -25.24
CA LYS A 87 16.85 -7.94 -26.16
C LYS A 87 15.35 -7.81 -25.97
N MET A 88 14.91 -6.57 -25.77
CA MET A 88 13.51 -6.19 -25.60
C MET A 88 12.77 -6.12 -26.94
N GLY A 89 11.43 -6.05 -26.90
CA GLY A 89 10.60 -5.79 -28.08
C GLY A 89 10.93 -4.48 -28.80
N CYS A 90 11.41 -3.47 -28.06
CA CYS A 90 11.91 -2.21 -28.60
C CYS A 90 13.36 -2.28 -29.13
N SER A 91 13.94 -3.48 -29.20
CA SER A 91 15.31 -3.78 -29.64
C SER A 91 16.47 -3.29 -28.76
N HIS A 92 16.21 -2.58 -27.66
CA HIS A 92 17.23 -2.26 -26.68
C HIS A 92 17.67 -3.51 -25.90
N VAL A 93 18.95 -3.53 -25.51
CA VAL A 93 19.58 -4.63 -24.79
C VAL A 93 19.83 -4.22 -23.34
N PHE A 94 19.52 -5.12 -22.41
CA PHE A 94 19.73 -4.94 -20.98
C PHE A 94 20.24 -6.24 -20.35
N CYS A 95 20.71 -6.17 -19.11
CA CYS A 95 20.87 -7.35 -18.29
C CYS A 95 19.48 -7.93 -17.95
N ARG A 96 19.35 -9.26 -17.94
CA ARG A 96 18.08 -9.94 -17.67
C ARG A 96 17.42 -9.49 -16.36
N GLU A 97 18.18 -9.50 -15.28
CA GLU A 97 17.69 -9.12 -13.94
C GLU A 97 17.20 -7.67 -13.90
N CYS A 98 17.96 -6.75 -14.50
CA CYS A 98 17.66 -5.33 -14.57
C CYS A 98 16.30 -5.08 -15.25
N ILE A 99 16.07 -5.75 -16.38
CA ILE A 99 14.85 -5.53 -17.16
C ILE A 99 13.64 -6.28 -16.59
N GLU A 100 13.83 -7.46 -15.99
CA GLU A 100 12.77 -8.16 -15.26
C GLU A 100 12.31 -7.30 -14.06
N THR A 101 13.26 -6.71 -13.32
CA THR A 101 12.98 -5.79 -12.22
C THR A 101 12.25 -4.54 -12.72
N HIS A 102 12.73 -3.91 -13.80
CA HIS A 102 12.06 -2.74 -14.39
C HIS A 102 10.64 -3.06 -14.85
N LEU A 103 10.46 -4.17 -15.59
CA LEU A 103 9.16 -4.61 -16.11
C LEU A 103 8.16 -4.97 -15.01
N SER A 104 8.62 -5.29 -13.79
CA SER A 104 7.73 -5.47 -12.64
C SER A 104 6.98 -4.20 -12.24
N SER A 105 7.52 -3.03 -12.59
CA SER A 105 7.00 -1.72 -12.17
C SER A 105 6.62 -0.80 -13.33
N SER A 106 7.05 -1.10 -14.56
CA SER A 106 6.79 -0.28 -15.74
C SER A 106 6.64 -1.11 -17.00
N ALA A 107 5.62 -0.82 -17.82
CA ALA A 107 5.47 -1.41 -19.15
C ALA A 107 6.23 -0.63 -20.25
N ARG A 108 7.14 0.27 -19.87
CA ARG A 108 7.95 1.06 -20.81
C ARG A 108 9.40 0.57 -20.84
N CYS A 109 10.14 0.96 -21.87
CA CYS A 109 11.58 0.78 -21.89
C CYS A 109 12.24 1.56 -20.74
N ALA A 110 13.29 1.00 -20.14
CA ALA A 110 14.04 1.69 -19.08
C ALA A 110 14.85 2.90 -19.59
N LEU A 111 15.09 2.98 -20.90
CA LEU A 111 15.80 4.11 -21.50
C LEU A 111 14.83 5.30 -21.70
N PRO A 112 15.15 6.49 -21.18
CA PRO A 112 14.22 7.62 -21.17
C PRO A 112 13.93 8.20 -22.56
N TRP A 113 14.80 7.95 -23.54
CA TRP A 113 14.61 8.36 -24.94
C TRP A 113 13.84 7.32 -25.78
N CYS A 114 13.48 6.18 -25.21
CA CYS A 114 12.74 5.14 -25.92
C CYS A 114 11.23 5.31 -25.67
N GLU A 115 10.52 5.83 -26.66
CA GLU A 115 9.06 6.03 -26.64
C GLU A 115 8.27 4.78 -27.03
N ALA A 116 8.92 3.61 -27.13
CA ALA A 116 8.23 2.39 -27.51
C ALA A 116 7.31 1.91 -26.37
N ASP A 117 6.00 2.00 -26.61
CA ASP A 117 5.01 1.38 -25.74
C ASP A 117 5.02 -0.14 -25.94
N LEU A 118 5.39 -0.88 -24.89
CA LEU A 118 5.41 -2.33 -24.95
C LEU A 118 3.99 -2.85 -24.73
N LEU A 119 3.39 -3.35 -25.80
CA LEU A 119 2.02 -3.85 -25.78
C LEU A 119 1.92 -5.12 -24.91
N LEU A 120 1.27 -4.98 -23.76
CA LEU A 120 0.98 -6.09 -22.85
C LEU A 120 0.04 -7.10 -23.53
N GLN A 121 0.30 -8.38 -23.30
CA GLN A 121 -0.49 -9.50 -23.84
C GLN A 121 -1.10 -10.31 -22.69
N PRO A 122 -2.06 -9.73 -21.92
CA PRO A 122 -2.62 -10.36 -20.72
C PRO A 122 -3.34 -11.69 -21.00
N ASN A 123 -3.87 -11.86 -22.21
CA ASN A 123 -4.57 -13.08 -22.60
C ASN A 123 -3.63 -14.26 -22.88
N THR A 124 -2.33 -14.00 -23.11
CA THR A 124 -1.36 -15.03 -23.51
C THR A 124 -0.10 -15.06 -22.65
N CYS A 125 0.04 -14.13 -21.70
CA CYS A 125 1.18 -14.07 -20.79
C CYS A 125 0.67 -13.78 -19.37
N GLU A 126 0.90 -14.73 -18.46
CA GLU A 126 0.50 -14.61 -17.05
C GLU A 126 1.14 -13.39 -16.37
N LEU A 127 2.40 -13.07 -16.68
CA LEU A 127 3.04 -11.86 -16.15
C LEU A 127 2.38 -10.58 -16.66
N CYS A 128 1.94 -10.54 -17.93
CA CYS A 128 1.14 -9.41 -18.43
C CYS A 128 -0.25 -9.38 -17.78
N ALA A 129 -0.87 -10.52 -17.51
CA ALA A 129 -2.16 -10.59 -16.84
C ALA A 129 -2.07 -10.09 -15.40
N VAL A 130 -1.03 -10.50 -14.67
CA VAL A 130 -0.72 -10.04 -13.31
C VAL A 130 -0.35 -8.57 -13.33
N TRP A 131 0.52 -8.14 -14.25
CA TRP A 131 0.87 -6.73 -14.40
C TRP A 131 -0.38 -5.91 -14.69
N GLN A 132 -1.19 -6.30 -15.68
CA GLN A 132 -2.43 -5.61 -16.02
C GLN A 132 -3.44 -5.70 -14.89
N LYS A 133 -3.51 -6.75 -14.09
CA LYS A 133 -4.39 -6.77 -12.91
C LYS A 133 -3.93 -5.77 -11.86
N ASN A 134 -2.62 -5.69 -11.62
CA ASN A 134 -2.00 -4.81 -10.63
C ASN A 134 -1.96 -3.34 -11.11
N HIS A 135 -1.92 -3.13 -12.43
CA HIS A 135 -1.74 -1.85 -13.10
C HIS A 135 -2.87 -1.53 -14.10
N ALA A 136 -3.99 -2.24 -14.13
CA ALA A 136 -5.23 -1.76 -14.77
C ALA A 136 -5.76 -0.53 -14.00
N ALA A 137 -5.29 -0.40 -12.77
CA ALA A 137 -5.23 0.80 -11.97
C ALA A 137 -4.17 1.82 -12.45
N THR A 138 -3.57 1.72 -13.64
CA THR A 138 -2.74 2.81 -14.21
C THR A 138 -3.70 3.90 -14.66
N GLY A 139 -3.98 4.83 -13.74
CA GLY A 139 -5.12 5.74 -13.76
C GLY A 139 -5.89 5.75 -12.44
N SER A 140 -5.68 4.77 -11.56
CA SER A 140 -6.12 4.84 -10.17
C SER A 140 -5.44 6.04 -9.56
N LEU A 141 -6.29 6.95 -9.13
CA LEU A 141 -5.87 8.08 -8.35
C LEU A 141 -5.12 7.56 -7.13
N THR A 142 -4.10 8.30 -6.70
CA THR A 142 -3.45 8.06 -5.42
C THR A 142 -3.42 9.36 -4.66
N VAL A 143 -3.48 9.29 -3.35
CA VAL A 143 -3.41 10.44 -2.47
C VAL A 143 -2.04 10.49 -1.83
N THR A 144 -1.47 11.69 -1.79
CA THR A 144 -0.28 11.93 -0.96
C THR A 144 -0.73 12.15 0.47
N VAL A 145 -0.21 11.37 1.42
CA VAL A 145 -0.55 11.52 2.84
C VAL A 145 -0.09 12.88 3.35
N ARG A 146 -1.03 13.68 3.82
CA ARG A 146 -0.80 15.00 4.41
C ARG A 146 -1.34 15.00 5.83
N ALA A 147 -0.47 14.71 6.79
CA ALA A 147 -0.91 14.22 8.09
C ALA A 147 -1.86 15.19 8.82
N ASP A 148 -1.49 16.47 8.91
CA ASP A 148 -2.30 17.46 9.63
C ASP A 148 -3.62 17.80 8.90
N GLU A 149 -3.57 17.90 7.57
CA GLU A 149 -4.74 18.17 6.73
C GLU A 149 -5.77 17.03 6.83
N MET A 150 -5.31 15.79 6.60
CA MET A 150 -6.15 14.59 6.66
C MET A 150 -6.67 14.36 8.08
N PHE A 151 -5.85 14.56 9.11
CA PHE A 151 -6.30 14.42 10.51
C PHE A 151 -7.43 15.40 10.86
N GLY A 152 -7.30 16.67 10.44
CA GLY A 152 -8.35 17.67 10.62
C GLY A 152 -9.65 17.24 9.94
N ASN A 153 -9.58 16.84 8.66
CA ASN A 153 -10.75 16.42 7.89
C ASN A 153 -11.44 15.16 8.47
N ILE A 154 -10.68 14.16 8.91
CA ILE A 154 -11.22 12.96 9.57
C ILE A 154 -11.90 13.33 10.90
N LYS A 155 -11.30 14.23 11.68
CA LYS A 155 -11.87 14.69 12.94
C LYS A 155 -13.24 15.33 12.71
N ASP A 156 -13.33 16.22 11.73
CA ASP A 156 -14.58 16.90 11.38
C ASP A 156 -15.63 15.88 10.90
N ALA A 157 -15.23 14.89 10.09
CA ALA A 157 -16.13 13.83 9.63
C ALA A 157 -16.70 12.97 10.77
N LEU A 158 -15.87 12.62 11.75
CA LEU A 158 -16.30 11.90 12.94
C LEU A 158 -17.22 12.74 13.84
N GLU A 159 -16.97 14.04 13.95
CA GLU A 159 -17.82 14.95 14.73
C GLU A 159 -19.18 15.14 14.08
N GLN A 160 -19.23 15.32 12.75
CA GLN A 160 -20.47 15.41 12.01
C GLN A 160 -21.31 14.12 12.15
N LEU A 161 -20.68 12.95 11.97
CA LEU A 161 -21.38 11.68 12.09
C LEU A 161 -21.98 11.47 13.50
N ALA A 162 -21.28 11.92 14.55
CA ALA A 162 -21.75 11.85 15.92
C ALA A 162 -22.89 12.84 16.25
N LEU A 163 -23.01 13.95 15.50
CA LEU A 163 -24.16 14.86 15.58
C LEU A 163 -25.39 14.23 14.93
N ASP A 164 -25.21 13.58 13.79
CA ASP A 164 -26.30 12.98 13.01
C ASP A 164 -26.92 11.76 13.71
N ASN A 165 -26.11 10.95 14.40
CA ASN A 165 -26.60 9.79 15.13
C ASN A 165 -25.76 9.51 16.39
N THR A 166 -26.44 9.48 17.54
CA THR A 166 -25.82 9.24 18.85
C THR A 166 -25.09 7.91 18.97
N PHE A 167 -25.39 6.91 18.13
CA PHE A 167 -24.65 5.65 18.03
C PHE A 167 -23.15 5.88 17.85
N PHE A 168 -22.77 6.82 16.98
CA PHE A 168 -21.37 7.15 16.65
C PHE A 168 -20.68 8.03 17.69
N LYS A 169 -21.40 8.47 18.74
CA LYS A 169 -20.81 9.25 19.83
C LYS A 169 -19.88 8.40 20.68
N LEU A 170 -18.59 8.72 20.65
CA LEU A 170 -17.57 8.01 21.41
C LEU A 170 -17.35 8.58 22.81
N PRO A 171 -17.05 7.73 23.82
CA PRO A 171 -16.49 8.20 25.09
C PRO A 171 -15.19 8.99 24.86
N LYS A 172 -14.93 10.01 25.71
CA LYS A 172 -13.76 10.89 25.59
C LYS A 172 -12.44 10.10 25.51
N THR A 173 -12.30 9.06 26.31
CA THR A 173 -11.12 8.18 26.35
C THR A 173 -10.92 7.43 25.04
N ALA A 174 -11.97 6.77 24.52
CA ALA A 174 -11.94 6.06 23.24
C ALA A 174 -11.66 7.02 22.06
N LYS A 175 -12.31 8.18 22.03
CA LYS A 175 -12.07 9.23 21.01
C LYS A 175 -10.61 9.70 21.03
N SER A 176 -10.04 9.93 22.21
CA SER A 176 -8.64 10.33 22.36
C SER A 176 -7.67 9.26 21.87
N ARG A 177 -7.90 7.99 22.17
CA ARG A 177 -7.08 6.86 21.69
C ARG A 177 -7.13 6.74 20.17
N LEU A 178 -8.34 6.81 19.60
CA LEU A 178 -8.52 6.79 18.15
C LEU A 178 -7.79 7.95 17.46
N PHE A 179 -7.91 9.17 17.99
CA PHE A 179 -7.23 10.34 17.43
C PHE A 179 -5.70 10.25 17.54
N ALA A 180 -5.19 9.70 18.64
CA ALA A 180 -3.77 9.43 18.79
C ALA A 180 -3.28 8.42 17.73
N HIS A 181 -4.05 7.35 17.50
CA HIS A 181 -3.77 6.36 16.45
C HIS A 181 -3.74 7.02 15.06
N ILE A 182 -4.80 7.70 14.64
CA ILE A 182 -4.90 8.34 13.31
C ILE A 182 -3.72 9.29 13.11
N ARG A 183 -3.43 10.15 14.10
CA ARG A 183 -2.32 11.12 14.01
C ARG A 183 -0.97 10.42 13.90
N LYS A 184 -0.70 9.40 14.73
CA LYS A 184 0.55 8.63 14.70
C LYS A 184 0.72 7.95 13.34
N THR A 185 -0.32 7.27 12.86
CA THR A 185 -0.34 6.59 11.56
C THR A 185 -0.08 7.56 10.41
N LEU A 186 -0.86 8.64 10.30
CA LEU A 186 -0.68 9.62 9.21
C LEU A 186 0.69 10.28 9.23
N LYS A 187 1.26 10.59 10.42
CA LYS A 187 2.61 11.13 10.53
C LYS A 187 3.69 10.12 10.12
N ARG A 188 3.53 8.84 10.49
CA ARG A 188 4.46 7.76 10.09
C ARG A 188 4.58 7.69 8.56
N TYR A 189 3.44 7.73 7.88
CA TYR A 189 3.34 7.59 6.42
C TYR A 189 3.24 8.92 5.68
N GLU A 190 3.58 10.04 6.32
CA GLU A 190 3.50 11.36 5.69
C GLU A 190 4.34 11.41 4.40
N TRP A 191 3.75 12.00 3.36
CA TRP A 191 4.30 12.09 1.99
C TRP A 191 4.36 10.79 1.19
N GLN A 192 3.83 9.67 1.70
CA GLN A 192 3.62 8.45 0.91
C GLN A 192 2.40 8.54 0.00
N PHE A 193 2.41 7.76 -1.08
CA PHE A 193 1.28 7.66 -2.00
C PHE A 193 0.46 6.40 -1.73
N HIS A 194 -0.83 6.55 -1.42
CA HIS A 194 -1.73 5.41 -1.22
C HIS A 194 -2.98 5.56 -2.10
N SER A 195 -3.56 4.44 -2.52
CA SER A 195 -4.95 4.46 -2.98
C SER A 195 -5.90 4.71 -1.80
N GLY A 196 -7.14 5.07 -2.06
CA GLY A 196 -8.19 5.25 -1.05
C GLY A 196 -8.38 3.96 -0.25
N ILE A 197 -8.35 2.80 -0.91
CA ILE A 197 -8.39 1.48 -0.26
C ILE A 197 -7.17 1.28 0.64
N GLY A 198 -5.96 1.59 0.15
CA GLY A 198 -4.73 1.48 0.93
C GLY A 198 -4.74 2.38 2.16
N LEU A 199 -5.14 3.64 2.01
CA LEU A 199 -5.25 4.61 3.09
C LEU A 199 -6.31 4.21 4.13
N ALA A 200 -7.45 3.68 3.69
CA ALA A 200 -8.47 3.15 4.59
C ALA A 200 -7.94 2.02 5.46
N LYS A 201 -7.24 1.06 4.85
CA LYS A 201 -6.60 -0.06 5.56
C LYS A 201 -5.50 0.42 6.51
N LEU A 202 -4.77 1.47 6.14
CA LEU A 202 -3.74 2.10 6.96
C LEU A 202 -4.32 2.70 8.26
N LEU A 203 -5.46 3.37 8.15
CA LEU A 203 -6.13 4.08 9.23
C LEU A 203 -6.95 3.18 10.15
N ASP A 204 -7.22 1.94 9.72
CA ASP A 204 -8.01 0.98 10.46
C ASP A 204 -7.25 0.46 11.70
N PRO A 205 -7.74 0.76 12.92
CA PRO A 205 -7.05 0.39 14.15
C PRO A 205 -7.10 -1.10 14.46
N PHE A 206 -7.92 -1.89 13.77
CA PHE A 206 -8.08 -3.32 14.01
C PHE A 206 -7.44 -4.16 12.92
N LEU A 207 -7.42 -3.69 11.67
CA LEU A 207 -6.87 -4.46 10.56
C LEU A 207 -5.37 -4.70 10.66
N LEU A 208 -4.62 -3.70 11.15
CA LEU A 208 -3.17 -3.78 11.33
C LEU A 208 -2.78 -4.15 12.76
N ALA A 209 -3.77 -4.48 13.60
CA ALA A 209 -3.50 -4.91 14.96
C ALA A 209 -2.92 -6.32 14.94
N ILE A 210 -1.83 -6.51 15.67
CA ILE A 210 -1.17 -7.81 15.79
C ILE A 210 -2.06 -8.78 16.58
N ASP A 211 -2.71 -8.28 17.63
CA ASP A 211 -3.79 -8.97 18.33
C ASP A 211 -5.06 -8.11 18.25
N ILE A 212 -6.04 -8.61 17.48
CA ILE A 212 -7.32 -7.92 17.28
C ILE A 212 -8.14 -7.82 18.57
N ASN A 213 -8.01 -8.78 19.49
CA ASN A 213 -8.74 -8.76 20.76
C ASN A 213 -8.16 -7.71 21.71
N ASP A 214 -6.82 -7.56 21.73
CA ASP A 214 -6.17 -6.48 22.47
C ASP A 214 -6.56 -5.12 21.89
N ALA A 215 -6.62 -4.97 20.56
CA ALA A 215 -7.13 -3.76 19.93
C ALA A 215 -8.59 -3.48 20.32
N ARG A 216 -9.47 -4.48 20.28
CA ARG A 216 -10.88 -4.37 20.73
C ARG A 216 -10.97 -3.94 22.20
N LYS A 217 -10.13 -4.48 23.08
CA LYS A 217 -10.05 -4.08 24.48
C LYS A 217 -9.53 -2.65 24.64
N HIS A 218 -8.53 -2.27 23.84
CA HIS A 218 -7.91 -0.95 23.89
C HIS A 218 -8.86 0.18 23.42
N TYR A 219 -9.55 -0.03 22.30
CA TYR A 219 -10.46 0.98 21.73
C TYR A 219 -11.89 0.90 22.27
N GLY A 220 -12.28 -0.27 22.79
CA GLY A 220 -13.61 -0.55 23.34
C GLY A 220 -14.58 -1.13 22.31
N SER A 221 -15.53 -1.92 22.81
CA SER A 221 -16.50 -2.66 21.98
C SER A 221 -17.32 -1.76 21.05
N ARG A 222 -17.66 -0.55 21.49
CA ARG A 222 -18.43 0.40 20.69
C ARG A 222 -17.74 0.79 19.38
N LEU A 223 -16.41 0.83 19.36
CA LEU A 223 -15.65 1.14 18.14
C LEU A 223 -15.56 -0.07 17.21
N SER A 224 -15.57 -1.29 17.77
CA SER A 224 -15.46 -2.54 17.02
C SER A 224 -16.81 -3.11 16.56
N CYS A 225 -17.93 -2.55 16.99
CA CYS A 225 -19.25 -2.96 16.52
C CYS A 225 -19.40 -2.69 15.01
N PRO A 226 -20.12 -3.55 14.27
CA PRO A 226 -20.49 -3.26 12.90
C PRO A 226 -21.33 -1.99 12.77
N ALA A 227 -21.36 -1.42 11.56
CA ALA A 227 -22.28 -0.33 11.25
C ALA A 227 -23.74 -0.80 11.43
N PRO A 228 -24.59 -0.03 12.12
CA PRO A 228 -25.98 -0.41 12.34
C PRO A 228 -26.82 -0.31 11.06
N ASP A 229 -26.33 0.43 10.06
CA ASP A 229 -27.05 0.73 8.83
C ASP A 229 -26.13 0.52 7.61
N PRO A 230 -26.35 -0.56 6.83
CA PRO A 230 -25.55 -0.84 5.63
C PRO A 230 -25.79 0.15 4.49
N THR A 231 -26.85 0.97 4.55
CA THR A 231 -27.08 2.02 3.53
C THR A 231 -26.09 3.17 3.67
N LYS A 232 -25.67 3.48 4.90
CA LYS A 232 -24.64 4.50 5.18
C LYS A 232 -23.24 3.99 4.89
N PHE A 233 -23.02 2.71 5.17
CA PHE A 233 -21.73 2.06 5.02
C PHE A 233 -21.92 0.77 4.21
N PRO A 234 -21.95 0.86 2.87
CA PRO A 234 -22.14 -0.31 2.03
C PRO A 234 -21.04 -1.34 2.33
N PRO A 235 -21.38 -2.63 2.45
CA PRO A 235 -20.40 -3.68 2.76
C PRO A 235 -19.22 -3.66 1.81
N ARG A 236 -18.02 -3.91 2.33
CA ARG A 236 -16.82 -4.08 1.51
C ARG A 236 -16.94 -5.36 0.69
N ASP A 237 -16.42 -5.36 -0.54
CA ASP A 237 -16.13 -6.59 -1.26
C ASP A 237 -15.20 -7.47 -0.41
N HIS A 238 -15.55 -8.74 -0.23
CA HIS A 238 -14.90 -9.59 0.75
C HIS A 238 -13.45 -9.95 0.32
N ASP A 239 -12.47 -9.35 0.99
CA ASP A 239 -11.09 -9.83 1.05
C ASP A 239 -11.04 -10.86 2.22
N PRO A 240 -10.63 -12.12 1.97
CA PRO A 240 -10.61 -13.16 3.00
C PRO A 240 -9.81 -12.80 4.26
N ASP A 241 -8.85 -11.89 4.13
CA ASP A 241 -8.01 -11.46 5.24
C ASP A 241 -8.60 -10.23 5.97
N ASP A 242 -9.70 -9.63 5.49
CA ASP A 242 -10.38 -8.51 6.15
C ASP A 242 -11.44 -9.07 7.14
N TYR A 243 -12.54 -8.34 7.35
CA TYR A 243 -13.63 -8.77 8.22
C TYR A 243 -14.55 -9.77 7.51
N GLU A 244 -15.18 -10.65 8.28
CA GLU A 244 -16.32 -11.44 7.80
C GLU A 244 -17.43 -10.52 7.26
N LEU A 245 -18.25 -11.06 6.37
CA LEU A 245 -19.33 -10.29 5.74
C LEU A 245 -20.26 -9.69 6.80
N GLY A 246 -20.42 -8.36 6.77
CA GLY A 246 -21.23 -7.62 7.73
C GLY A 246 -20.61 -7.43 9.12
N GLN A 247 -19.37 -7.89 9.34
CA GLN A 247 -18.64 -7.73 10.60
C GLN A 247 -17.62 -6.57 10.56
N GLU A 248 -17.53 -5.81 9.47
CA GLU A 248 -16.66 -4.63 9.38
C GLU A 248 -17.05 -3.60 10.46
N PRO A 249 -16.15 -3.25 11.39
CA PRO A 249 -16.39 -2.21 12.36
C PRO A 249 -16.81 -0.92 11.68
N TRP A 250 -17.80 -0.21 12.24
CA TRP A 250 -18.31 1.00 11.61
C TRP A 250 -17.22 2.06 11.41
N ILE A 251 -16.21 2.09 12.30
CA ILE A 251 -15.08 3.02 12.17
C ILE A 251 -14.20 2.69 10.96
N ALA A 252 -13.99 1.41 10.67
CA ALA A 252 -13.27 0.95 9.50
C ALA A 252 -14.03 1.29 8.22
N ALA A 253 -15.36 1.11 8.25
CA ALA A 253 -16.23 1.50 7.15
C ALA A 253 -16.25 3.02 6.91
N LEU A 254 -16.21 3.84 7.97
CA LEU A 254 -16.04 5.29 7.88
C LEU A 254 -14.71 5.66 7.21
N PHE A 255 -13.59 5.09 7.65
CA PHE A 255 -12.29 5.38 7.01
C PHE A 255 -12.25 4.94 5.55
N ARG A 256 -12.91 3.83 5.21
CA ARG A 256 -13.05 3.40 3.82
C ARG A 256 -13.81 4.41 2.98
N GLN A 257 -15.00 4.82 3.41
CA GLN A 257 -15.80 5.79 2.67
C GLN A 257 -15.05 7.13 2.55
N TRP A 258 -14.54 7.63 3.67
CA TRP A 258 -13.76 8.86 3.74
C TRP A 258 -12.54 8.84 2.81
N ALA A 259 -11.75 7.78 2.81
CA ALA A 259 -10.53 7.70 2.01
C ALA A 259 -10.83 7.60 0.50
N LEU A 260 -11.90 6.90 0.12
CA LEU A 260 -12.35 6.83 -1.28
C LEU A 260 -12.85 8.19 -1.78
N ASP A 261 -13.63 8.91 -0.96
CA ASP A 261 -14.09 10.25 -1.29
C ASP A 261 -12.92 11.24 -1.37
N TYR A 262 -11.99 11.16 -0.42
CA TYR A 262 -10.78 12.00 -0.41
C TYR A 262 -9.90 11.71 -1.63
N GLU A 263 -9.76 10.46 -2.06
CA GLU A 263 -9.07 10.06 -3.30
C GLU A 263 -9.77 10.60 -4.55
N LYS A 264 -11.09 10.51 -4.61
CA LYS A 264 -11.86 11.06 -5.74
C LYS A 264 -11.65 12.57 -5.88
N GLU A 265 -11.59 13.29 -4.77
CA GLU A 265 -11.43 14.76 -4.76
C GLU A 265 -9.99 15.23 -4.96
N ASN A 266 -9.04 14.59 -4.27
CA ASN A 266 -7.66 15.08 -4.12
C ASN A 266 -6.63 14.16 -4.78
N GLY A 267 -7.07 13.03 -5.33
CA GLY A 267 -6.19 12.04 -5.88
C GLY A 267 -5.54 12.49 -7.18
N GLU A 268 -4.29 12.10 -7.34
CA GLU A 268 -3.41 12.43 -8.45
C GLU A 268 -2.93 11.14 -9.11
N VAL A 269 -2.73 11.16 -10.43
CA VAL A 269 -2.10 10.03 -11.13
C VAL A 269 -0.60 10.15 -10.86
N LYS A 270 -0.10 9.34 -9.93
CA LYS A 270 1.30 9.31 -9.53
C LYS A 270 1.79 7.87 -9.47
N GLU A 271 3.05 7.69 -9.84
CA GLU A 271 3.78 6.44 -9.72
C GLU A 271 4.79 6.54 -8.56
N GLY A 272 5.27 5.39 -8.08
CA GLY A 272 6.25 5.32 -7.00
C GLY A 272 5.71 5.45 -5.57
N TRP A 273 6.63 5.56 -4.60
CA TRP A 273 6.38 5.36 -3.17
C TRP A 273 5.94 6.64 -2.42
N GLY A 274 6.39 7.82 -2.86
CA GLY A 274 6.14 9.08 -2.16
C GLY A 274 7.05 10.22 -2.62
N VAL A 275 7.03 11.35 -1.90
CA VAL A 275 7.87 12.53 -2.19
C VAL A 275 9.14 12.50 -1.33
N TRP A 276 10.30 12.24 -1.95
CA TRP A 276 11.62 12.17 -1.29
C TRP A 276 12.10 13.51 -0.70
N ALA A 277 11.83 14.62 -1.38
CA ALA A 277 12.53 15.89 -1.14
C ALA A 277 12.25 16.55 0.23
N LYS A 278 11.14 16.22 0.90
CA LYS A 278 10.73 16.94 2.12
C LYS A 278 11.30 16.38 3.42
N ARG A 279 11.69 15.10 3.44
CA ARG A 279 12.10 14.42 4.67
C ARG A 279 13.61 14.51 4.91
N ALA A 280 14.42 14.50 3.83
CA ALA A 280 15.89 14.58 3.88
C ALA A 280 16.47 15.70 4.78
N ALA A 281 15.73 16.78 5.03
CA ALA A 281 16.15 17.88 5.91
C ALA A 281 16.34 17.50 7.40
N GLN A 282 15.92 16.30 7.85
CA GLN A 282 15.94 15.92 9.27
C GLN A 282 17.07 14.99 9.72
N GLY A 283 18.00 14.58 8.83
CA GLY A 283 19.25 13.91 9.23
C GLY A 283 19.13 12.51 9.87
N VAL A 284 18.00 11.81 9.72
CA VAL A 284 17.80 10.44 10.21
C VAL A 284 18.05 9.44 9.08
N ASP A 285 18.77 8.35 9.35
CA ASP A 285 18.98 7.25 8.40
C ASP A 285 17.63 6.73 7.88
N TRP A 286 17.43 6.86 6.56
CA TRP A 286 16.13 6.66 5.93
C TRP A 286 15.86 5.18 5.70
N THR A 287 14.90 4.61 6.43
CA THR A 287 14.20 3.39 6.00
C THR A 287 12.76 3.77 5.68
N TRP A 288 12.40 3.73 4.39
CA TRP A 288 10.99 3.79 4.01
C TRP A 288 10.35 2.49 4.44
N GLU A 289 9.69 2.51 5.59
CA GLU A 289 8.82 1.43 5.98
C GLU A 289 7.52 1.54 5.19
N TRP A 290 7.28 0.54 4.33
CA TRP A 290 5.99 0.42 3.68
C TRP A 290 5.04 -0.36 4.59
N PRO A 291 3.78 0.09 4.72
CA PRO A 291 2.81 -0.62 5.55
C PRO A 291 2.54 -2.01 4.97
N TYR A 292 2.64 -3.01 5.84
CA TYR A 292 2.21 -4.37 5.55
C TYR A 292 1.05 -4.79 6.45
N LYS A 293 0.21 -5.67 5.91
CA LYS A 293 -0.96 -6.22 6.57
C LYS A 293 -0.58 -7.33 7.53
N CYS A 294 0.21 -8.30 7.05
CA CYS A 294 0.69 -9.41 7.87
C CYS A 294 1.93 -10.06 7.25
N ILE A 295 2.67 -10.78 8.09
CA ILE A 295 3.71 -11.73 7.66
C ILE A 295 3.01 -13.08 7.43
N MET A 296 3.07 -13.57 6.21
CA MET A 296 2.40 -14.80 5.78
C MET A 296 3.26 -16.04 6.02
N ALA A 297 4.58 -15.92 5.82
CA ALA A 297 5.54 -17.01 5.99
C ALA A 297 6.94 -16.45 6.27
N HIS A 298 7.86 -17.32 6.68
CA HIS A 298 9.29 -17.02 6.75
C HIS A 298 10.09 -18.18 6.13
N LYS A 299 11.32 -17.89 5.70
CA LYS A 299 12.30 -18.88 5.27
C LYS A 299 13.71 -18.40 5.63
N ILE A 300 14.67 -19.32 5.63
CA ILE A 300 16.09 -19.00 5.75
C ILE A 300 16.67 -19.00 4.34
N SER A 301 17.24 -17.89 3.90
CA SER A 301 17.93 -17.77 2.62
C SER A 301 19.27 -18.54 2.63
N GLU A 302 19.87 -18.73 1.46
CA GLU A 302 21.12 -19.48 1.31
C GLU A 302 22.29 -18.89 2.11
N ASP A 303 22.26 -17.57 2.36
CA ASP A 303 23.23 -16.84 3.18
C ASP A 303 22.93 -16.89 4.70
N GLY A 304 21.90 -17.65 5.10
CA GLY A 304 21.50 -17.82 6.50
C GLY A 304 20.67 -16.67 7.08
N ARG A 305 20.25 -15.70 6.27
CA ARG A 305 19.35 -14.61 6.71
C ARG A 305 17.89 -15.09 6.74
N ILE A 306 17.08 -14.42 7.56
CA ILE A 306 15.63 -14.69 7.60
C ILE A 306 14.94 -13.75 6.63
N GLU A 307 14.20 -14.33 5.68
CA GLU A 307 13.29 -13.63 4.80
C GLU A 307 11.85 -13.88 5.21
N TYR A 308 11.01 -12.87 5.05
CA TYR A 308 9.59 -12.92 5.38
C TYR A 308 8.76 -12.72 4.13
N LEU A 309 7.78 -13.59 3.89
CA LEU A 309 6.76 -13.38 2.87
C LEU A 309 5.69 -12.47 3.46
N VAL A 310 5.50 -11.29 2.88
CA VAL A 310 4.68 -10.24 3.47
C VAL A 310 3.53 -9.86 2.55
N LYS A 311 2.32 -9.77 3.10
CA LYS A 311 1.15 -9.19 2.42
C LYS A 311 1.12 -7.69 2.69
N TRP A 312 1.22 -6.87 1.65
CA TRP A 312 1.27 -5.42 1.78
C TRP A 312 -0.10 -4.78 2.05
N VAL A 313 -0.11 -3.55 2.59
CA VAL A 313 -1.35 -2.77 2.68
C VAL A 313 -1.75 -2.25 1.30
N GLY A 314 -3.03 -2.44 0.97
CA GLY A 314 -3.56 -2.19 -0.38
C GLY A 314 -3.33 -3.37 -1.32
N GLN A 315 -3.72 -3.22 -2.58
CA GLN A 315 -3.51 -4.23 -3.64
C GLN A 315 -2.36 -3.84 -4.58
N ARG A 316 -1.50 -2.91 -4.15
CA ARG A 316 -0.46 -2.32 -5.00
C ARG A 316 0.67 -3.29 -5.31
N TYR A 317 0.99 -4.17 -4.36
CA TYR A 317 2.07 -5.14 -4.48
C TYR A 317 1.53 -6.53 -4.16
N VAL A 318 1.95 -7.52 -4.95
CA VAL A 318 1.74 -8.94 -4.62
C VAL A 318 2.50 -9.27 -3.34
N PRO A 319 2.14 -10.36 -2.62
CA PRO A 319 2.97 -10.82 -1.53
C PRO A 319 4.41 -11.06 -1.99
N THR A 320 5.39 -10.50 -1.28
CA THR A 320 6.81 -10.59 -1.65
C THR A 320 7.65 -11.00 -0.46
N TRP A 321 8.74 -11.72 -0.74
CA TRP A 321 9.79 -12.00 0.23
C TRP A 321 10.61 -10.73 0.48
N VAL A 322 10.82 -10.38 1.75
CA VAL A 322 11.65 -9.24 2.17
C VAL A 322 12.55 -9.62 3.33
N CYS A 323 13.70 -8.94 3.41
CA CYS A 323 14.64 -9.12 4.51
C CYS A 323 14.10 -8.55 5.83
N GLU A 324 14.72 -8.98 6.94
CA GLU A 324 14.43 -8.49 8.29
C GLU A 324 14.37 -6.96 8.34
N GLU A 325 15.33 -6.28 7.72
CA GLU A 325 15.53 -4.83 7.80
C GLU A 325 14.41 -4.02 7.13
N SER A 326 13.59 -4.66 6.30
CA SER A 326 12.48 -4.02 5.58
C SER A 326 11.18 -3.95 6.40
N LEU A 327 11.13 -4.57 7.58
CA LEU A 327 9.94 -4.64 8.42
C LEU A 327 10.15 -3.95 9.76
N SER A 328 9.05 -3.47 10.36
CA SER A 328 9.08 -2.97 11.73
C SER A 328 9.62 -4.01 12.71
N ILE A 329 10.45 -3.54 13.64
CA ILE A 329 10.97 -4.36 14.75
C ILE A 329 9.80 -5.02 15.51
N GLU A 330 8.79 -4.23 15.88
CA GLU A 330 7.61 -4.67 16.63
C GLU A 330 6.87 -5.84 15.97
N GLY A 331 6.55 -5.73 14.68
CA GLY A 331 5.79 -6.77 13.98
C GLY A 331 6.59 -8.05 13.76
N ARG A 332 7.91 -7.92 13.52
CA ARG A 332 8.81 -9.07 13.41
C ARG A 332 8.95 -9.81 14.74
N GLU A 333 9.17 -9.10 15.84
CA GLU A 333 9.34 -9.72 17.16
C GLU A 333 8.10 -10.51 17.57
N LEU A 334 6.91 -9.98 17.28
CA LEU A 334 5.66 -10.66 17.60
C LEU A 334 5.44 -11.89 16.72
N TYR A 335 5.72 -11.80 15.41
CA TYR A 335 5.70 -12.95 14.52
C TYR A 335 6.71 -14.02 14.95
N ALA A 336 7.95 -13.62 15.24
CA ALA A 336 9.00 -14.51 15.71
C ALA A 336 8.60 -15.22 17.02
N LYS A 337 8.02 -14.49 17.97
CA LYS A 337 7.49 -15.06 19.22
C LYS A 337 6.38 -16.08 18.96
N ALA A 338 5.44 -15.77 18.05
CA ALA A 338 4.32 -16.64 17.72
C ALA A 338 4.74 -17.91 16.96
N HIS A 339 5.81 -17.83 16.18
CA HIS A 339 6.33 -18.93 15.36
C HIS A 339 7.60 -19.60 15.92
N HIS A 340 8.00 -19.25 17.14
CA HIS A 340 9.20 -19.77 17.81
C HIS A 340 10.49 -19.60 16.97
N ILE A 341 10.65 -18.44 16.33
CA ILE A 341 11.81 -18.11 15.50
C ILE A 341 12.88 -17.48 16.40
N ASP A 342 14.02 -18.15 16.53
CA ASP A 342 15.19 -17.62 17.24
C ASP A 342 16.03 -16.73 16.29
N HIS A 343 16.03 -15.42 16.51
CA HIS A 343 16.93 -14.50 15.82
C HIS A 343 18.38 -14.68 16.34
N ARG A 344 19.11 -15.67 15.81
CA ARG A 344 20.55 -15.80 16.08
C ARG A 344 21.34 -14.93 15.12
N ARG A 345 21.72 -13.72 15.54
CA ARG A 345 22.77 -12.94 14.86
C ARG A 345 24.15 -13.46 15.28
N ASN A 346 24.92 -13.99 14.33
CA ASN A 346 26.33 -14.38 14.49
C ASN A 346 26.62 -15.38 15.62
N GLY A 347 25.79 -16.42 15.78
CA GLY A 347 26.03 -17.49 16.75
C GLY A 347 25.89 -17.08 18.23
N LYS A 348 25.54 -15.83 18.51
CA LYS A 348 25.17 -15.35 19.85
C LYS A 348 23.67 -15.20 19.93
N LEU A 349 23.06 -15.85 20.92
CA LEU A 349 21.65 -15.67 21.26
C LEU A 349 21.50 -14.22 21.78
N ILE A 350 20.94 -13.33 20.98
CA ILE A 350 20.57 -11.99 21.46
C ILE A 350 19.23 -12.15 22.15
N ARG A 351 19.25 -12.21 23.48
CA ARG A 351 18.04 -12.01 24.27
C ARG A 351 17.76 -10.51 24.24
N ILE A 352 16.85 -10.07 23.37
CA ILE A 352 16.39 -8.68 23.36
C ILE A 352 15.52 -8.53 24.60
N GLU A 353 16.10 -8.01 25.67
CA GLU A 353 15.33 -7.61 26.85
C GLU A 353 14.49 -6.40 26.48
N MET A 354 13.17 -6.59 26.39
CA MET A 354 12.23 -5.50 26.27
C MET A 354 12.36 -4.65 27.53
N ASN A 355 12.97 -3.47 27.42
CA ASN A 355 12.87 -2.44 28.44
C ASN A 355 11.39 -2.01 28.48
N ALA A 356 10.61 -2.66 29.33
CA ALA A 356 9.34 -2.11 29.76
C ALA A 356 9.66 -0.76 30.41
N GLU A 357 9.25 0.35 29.78
CA GLU A 357 9.26 1.63 30.46
C GLU A 357 8.49 1.46 31.77
N PRO A 358 9.11 1.69 32.95
CA PRO A 358 8.38 1.65 34.20
C PRO A 358 7.32 2.74 34.14
N GLY A 359 6.08 2.31 33.95
CA GLY A 359 4.92 3.18 34.02
C GLY A 359 4.95 3.90 35.36
N VAL A 360 5.00 5.22 35.29
CA VAL A 360 4.77 6.13 36.41
C VAL A 360 3.36 5.87 36.94
N MET A 361 3.26 5.00 37.93
CA MET A 361 2.12 4.83 38.81
C MET A 361 2.65 4.92 40.23
N GLU A 362 2.56 6.11 40.82
CA GLU A 362 2.27 6.35 42.24
C GLU A 362 2.55 7.83 42.57
N SER A 363 1.48 8.62 42.71
CA SER A 363 1.31 9.53 43.86
C SER A 363 -0.03 10.25 43.73
N GLU A 364 -1.10 9.67 44.24
CA GLU A 364 -2.23 10.45 44.76
C GLU A 364 -3.04 9.58 45.73
N LEU A 365 -2.50 9.46 46.94
CA LEU A 365 -3.28 9.13 48.14
C LEU A 365 -2.73 9.95 49.31
N GLY A 366 -3.52 10.94 49.72
CA GLY A 366 -3.62 11.38 51.11
C GLY A 366 -2.90 12.68 51.49
N HIS A 367 -3.66 13.76 51.65
CA HIS A 367 -3.86 14.38 52.96
C HIS A 367 -5.04 15.38 52.93
N LEU A 368 -5.99 15.12 53.84
CA LEU A 368 -7.01 16.00 54.46
C LEU A 368 -8.10 16.64 53.59
#